data_AF-A0A9P6NU28-F1
#
_entry.id   AF-A0A9P6NU28-F1
#
_cell.length_a   1.000
_cell.length_b   1.000
_cell.length_c   1.000
_cell.angle_alpha   90.00
_cell.angle_beta   90.00
_cell.angle_gamma   90.00
#
_symmetry.space_group_name_H-M   'P 1'
#
loop_
_entity.id
_entity.type
_entity.pdbx_description
1 polymer ?
#
loop_
_entity_poly.entity_id
_entity_poly.type
_entity_poly.pdbx_seq_one_letter_code
_entity_poly.pdbx_strand_id
1 'polypeptide(L)'
;MDGYGTRLIPHGTFESVHFIINLFILSCDQHYVQISGRGNMTKINVIPGNDGGELGGVVFGNGNQFEQWTEFLLTDEYCIRACFNRPDAWRYCNHIYDLMACRWNIPANYAPGFDTCTGDDVPLPMGEYKQRDGKIHTWHQGEKPTPGPGKPGKIKKCQKIAPPGASYKIHSLKIADSMTKQPETQPPLVQEVPSVSKPAINSTSASVIETAPGNHS
;
A
#
# COMPACT_ATOMS: atom_id res chain seq x y z
N MET A 1 16.66 10.69 -20.54
CA MET A 1 16.39 9.81 -19.38
C MET A 1 15.44 8.76 -19.90
N ASP A 2 15.93 7.55 -20.12
CA ASP A 2 15.11 6.46 -20.61
C ASP A 2 14.26 5.98 -19.44
N GLY A 3 13.01 6.44 -19.44
CA GLY A 3 12.04 6.22 -18.39
C GLY A 3 11.59 4.77 -18.38
N TYR A 4 12.24 3.96 -17.57
CA TYR A 4 11.58 2.80 -17.00
C TYR A 4 10.46 3.33 -16.10
N GLY A 5 9.26 2.76 -16.18
CA GLY A 5 8.06 3.17 -15.42
C GLY A 5 8.17 3.02 -13.89
N THR A 6 9.35 3.23 -13.32
CA THR A 6 9.66 3.17 -11.90
C THR A 6 9.51 4.57 -11.29
N ARG A 7 8.59 4.72 -10.34
CA ARG A 7 8.47 5.95 -9.52
C ARG A 7 9.40 5.84 -8.32
N LEU A 8 10.16 6.89 -8.02
CA LEU A 8 10.90 6.96 -6.76
C LEU A 8 9.93 7.04 -5.59
N ILE A 9 10.12 6.16 -4.60
CA ILE A 9 9.35 6.17 -3.36
C ILE A 9 9.83 7.36 -2.51
N PRO A 10 8.92 8.26 -2.08
CA PRO A 10 9.30 9.43 -1.29
C PRO A 10 10.01 9.06 0.03
N HIS A 11 10.85 9.96 0.52
CA HIS A 11 11.52 9.78 1.81
C HIS A 11 10.50 9.70 2.96
N GLY A 12 10.76 8.80 3.91
CA GLY A 12 9.88 8.54 5.05
C GLY A 12 8.54 7.90 4.66
N THR A 13 8.45 7.26 3.50
CA THR A 13 7.34 6.33 3.21
C THR A 13 7.44 5.10 4.08
N PHE A 14 8.64 4.52 4.21
CA PHE A 14 8.88 3.36 5.07
C PHE A 14 9.31 3.78 6.47
N GLU A 15 8.59 3.30 7.48
CA GLU A 15 8.93 3.46 8.90
C GLU A 15 9.65 2.22 9.45
N SER A 16 9.37 1.05 8.86
CA SER A 16 10.08 -0.21 9.13
C SER A 16 10.11 -1.08 7.89
N VAL A 17 11.19 -1.84 7.72
CA VAL A 17 11.35 -2.84 6.65
C VAL A 17 12.03 -4.07 7.24
N HIS A 18 11.37 -5.22 7.15
CA HIS A 18 11.93 -6.52 7.47
C HIS A 18 12.03 -7.32 6.17
N PHE A 19 13.26 -7.55 5.71
CA PHE A 19 13.50 -8.34 4.52
C PHE A 19 13.93 -9.75 4.90
N ILE A 20 13.13 -10.75 4.52
CA ILE A 20 13.42 -12.16 4.73
C ILE A 20 13.92 -12.73 3.41
N ILE A 21 15.20 -13.10 3.40
CA ILE A 21 15.86 -13.73 2.28
C ILE A 21 16.82 -14.80 2.78
N ASN A 22 16.79 -15.96 2.16
CA ASN A 22 17.84 -16.94 2.36
C ASN A 22 18.82 -16.89 1.19
N LEU A 23 20.01 -16.40 1.50
CA LEU A 23 21.13 -16.32 0.56
C LEU A 23 21.79 -17.67 0.28
N PHE A 24 21.36 -18.74 0.96
CA PHE A 24 21.74 -20.09 0.57
C PHE A 24 20.86 -20.52 -0.61
N ILE A 25 21.17 -19.99 -1.80
CA ILE A 25 20.55 -20.31 -3.10
C ILE A 25 20.50 -21.84 -3.38
N LEU A 26 21.22 -22.64 -2.58
CA LEU A 26 21.28 -24.09 -2.65
C LEU A 26 20.33 -24.83 -1.69
N SER A 27 19.58 -24.16 -0.81
CA SER A 27 18.51 -24.86 -0.07
C SER A 27 17.30 -25.01 -0.97
N CYS A 28 17.07 -26.23 -1.47
CA CYS A 28 15.90 -26.58 -2.29
C CYS A 28 14.55 -26.39 -1.58
N ASP A 29 14.58 -26.11 -0.27
CA ASP A 29 13.41 -26.06 0.60
C ASP A 29 12.83 -24.64 0.78
N GLN A 30 13.24 -23.67 -0.04
CA GLN A 30 12.74 -22.30 0.08
C GLN A 30 11.96 -21.86 -1.16
N HIS A 31 10.74 -21.41 -0.92
CA HIS A 31 9.83 -21.05 -2.00
C HIS A 31 9.82 -19.55 -2.30
N TYR A 32 10.23 -18.68 -1.37
CA TYR A 32 10.06 -17.23 -1.56
C TYR A 32 11.09 -16.34 -0.88
N VAL A 33 11.10 -15.07 -1.33
CA VAL A 33 11.57 -13.91 -0.57
C VAL A 33 10.37 -13.10 -0.10
N GLN A 34 10.51 -12.41 1.03
CA GLN A 34 9.41 -11.69 1.65
C GLN A 34 9.88 -10.38 2.24
N ILE A 35 9.11 -9.31 2.03
CA ILE A 35 9.28 -8.02 2.70
C ILE A 35 8.01 -7.75 3.49
N SER A 36 8.16 -7.32 4.74
CA SER A 36 7.05 -6.83 5.57
C SER A 36 7.46 -5.58 6.31
N GLY A 37 6.51 -4.70 6.60
CA GLY A 37 6.82 -3.48 7.32
C GLY A 37 5.64 -2.54 7.49
N ARG A 38 5.93 -1.42 8.12
CA ARG A 38 5.01 -0.31 8.35
C ARG A 38 5.51 0.95 7.68
N GLY A 39 4.59 1.83 7.34
CA GLY A 39 4.94 3.10 6.73
C GLY A 39 3.71 3.86 6.26
N ASN A 40 3.91 5.10 5.84
CA ASN A 40 2.84 5.95 5.34
C ASN A 40 2.67 5.77 3.82
N MET A 41 1.79 4.85 3.42
CA MET A 41 1.56 4.54 2.00
C MET A 41 0.69 5.57 1.28
N THR A 42 0.10 6.54 1.99
CA THR A 42 -0.56 7.68 1.32
C THR A 42 0.41 8.48 0.47
N LYS A 43 1.71 8.45 0.80
CA LYS A 43 2.80 9.06 0.00
C LYS A 43 3.00 8.42 -1.37
N ILE A 44 2.50 7.21 -1.56
CA ILE A 44 2.49 6.49 -2.85
C ILE A 44 1.08 6.33 -3.41
N ASN A 45 0.15 7.19 -2.98
CA ASN A 45 -1.24 7.27 -3.44
C ASN A 45 -2.16 6.10 -3.01
N VAL A 46 -1.83 5.41 -1.92
CA VAL A 46 -2.81 4.50 -1.28
C VAL A 46 -3.89 5.36 -0.61
N ILE A 47 -5.15 5.13 -1.00
CA ILE A 47 -6.30 5.85 -0.44
C ILE A 47 -6.60 5.28 0.95
N PRO A 48 -6.76 6.13 1.99
CA PRO A 48 -7.14 5.67 3.32
C PRO A 48 -8.40 4.79 3.31
N GLY A 49 -8.33 3.63 3.97
CA GLY A 49 -9.43 2.68 4.06
C GLY A 49 -9.58 1.74 2.85
N ASN A 50 -8.66 1.78 1.89
CA ASN A 50 -8.56 0.79 0.81
C ASN A 50 -7.48 -0.24 1.15
N ASP A 51 -7.80 -1.15 2.07
CA ASP A 51 -6.89 -2.19 2.54
C ASP A 51 -7.05 -3.44 1.66
N GLY A 52 -6.10 -3.71 0.76
CA GLY A 52 -6.09 -4.95 -0.01
C GLY A 52 -6.10 -4.83 -1.54
N GLY A 53 -5.79 -3.66 -2.09
CA GLY A 53 -5.50 -3.56 -3.52
C GLY A 53 -4.14 -4.17 -3.84
N GLU A 54 -4.10 -5.33 -4.49
CA GLU A 54 -2.88 -5.81 -5.16
C GLU A 54 -2.58 -4.84 -6.31
N LEU A 55 -1.42 -4.17 -6.27
CA LEU A 55 -0.97 -3.36 -7.40
C LEU A 55 -0.27 -4.27 -8.39
N GLY A 56 -0.94 -4.66 -9.48
CA GLY A 56 -0.34 -5.51 -10.51
C GLY A 56 0.95 -4.94 -11.11
N GLY A 57 1.86 -5.83 -11.52
CA GLY A 57 3.18 -5.44 -12.00
C GLY A 57 4.05 -6.61 -12.43
N VAL A 58 5.32 -6.32 -12.72
CA VAL A 58 6.36 -7.32 -12.97
C VAL A 58 7.42 -7.21 -11.87
N VAL A 59 7.68 -8.31 -11.17
CA VAL A 59 8.65 -8.34 -10.08
C VAL A 59 9.93 -9.01 -10.56
N PHE A 60 11.06 -8.32 -10.39
CA PHE A 60 12.38 -8.83 -10.73
C PHE A 60 13.27 -8.89 -9.49
N GLY A 61 14.09 -9.93 -9.38
CA GLY A 61 15.13 -10.07 -8.37
C GLY A 61 16.37 -10.73 -8.95
N ASN A 62 17.53 -10.11 -8.72
CA ASN A 62 18.83 -10.61 -9.21
C ASN A 62 18.83 -11.00 -10.71
N GLY A 63 18.20 -10.17 -11.54
CA GLY A 63 18.10 -10.38 -13.00
C GLY A 63 17.04 -11.39 -13.46
N ASN A 64 16.27 -11.99 -12.55
CA ASN A 64 15.22 -12.96 -12.88
C ASN A 64 13.84 -12.40 -12.54
N GLN A 65 12.84 -12.70 -13.37
CA GLN A 65 11.44 -12.38 -13.09
C GLN A 65 10.83 -13.43 -12.16
N PHE A 66 10.09 -12.98 -11.16
CA PHE A 66 9.20 -13.84 -10.37
C PHE A 66 7.85 -13.94 -11.08
N GLU A 67 7.42 -15.16 -11.39
CA GLU A 67 6.13 -15.41 -12.04
C GLU A 67 4.96 -15.35 -11.06
N GLN A 68 5.22 -15.73 -9.80
CA GLN A 68 4.21 -15.81 -8.74
C GLN A 68 4.65 -14.91 -7.58
N TRP A 69 3.82 -13.93 -7.28
CA TRP A 69 4.05 -12.98 -6.20
C TRP A 69 2.71 -12.38 -5.78
N THR A 70 2.65 -11.89 -4.55
CA THR A 70 1.47 -11.19 -4.00
C THR A 70 1.95 -10.01 -3.18
N GLU A 71 1.20 -8.92 -3.23
CA GLU A 71 1.51 -7.65 -2.56
C GLU A 71 0.24 -7.07 -1.95
N PHE A 72 0.35 -6.64 -0.70
CA PHE A 72 -0.71 -5.89 -0.04
C PHE A 72 -0.14 -4.56 0.43
N LEU A 73 -0.77 -3.48 -0.01
CA LEU A 73 -0.52 -2.13 0.45
C LEU A 73 -1.74 -1.63 1.23
N LEU A 74 -1.56 -1.44 2.52
CA LEU A 74 -2.51 -0.77 3.40
C LEU A 74 -2.02 0.65 3.65
N THR A 75 -2.82 1.45 4.33
CA THR A 75 -2.47 2.86 4.58
C THR A 75 -1.21 3.01 5.46
N ASP A 76 -1.05 2.12 6.44
CA ASP A 76 0.01 2.15 7.48
C ASP A 76 0.91 0.89 7.51
N GLU A 77 0.63 -0.09 6.65
CA GLU A 77 1.26 -1.41 6.63
C GLU A 77 1.42 -1.90 5.19
N TYR A 78 2.48 -2.67 4.94
CA TYR A 78 2.70 -3.27 3.62
C TYR A 78 3.45 -4.59 3.73
N CYS A 79 3.28 -5.41 2.71
CA CYS A 79 3.98 -6.68 2.59
C CYS A 79 3.96 -7.16 1.15
N ILE A 80 5.03 -7.83 0.77
CA ILE A 80 5.18 -8.46 -0.54
C ILE A 80 5.88 -9.79 -0.34
N ARG A 81 5.41 -10.81 -1.04
CA ARG A 81 6.07 -12.11 -1.13
C ARG A 81 6.23 -12.45 -2.59
N ALA A 82 7.45 -12.79 -2.99
CA ALA A 82 7.78 -13.19 -4.35
C ALA A 82 8.37 -14.60 -4.34
N CYS A 83 7.75 -15.52 -5.06
CA CYS A 83 8.07 -16.94 -5.04
C CYS A 83 8.98 -17.31 -6.21
N PHE A 84 10.09 -17.98 -5.92
CA PHE A 84 11.01 -18.46 -6.94
C PHE A 84 10.28 -19.36 -7.93
N ASN A 85 10.64 -19.27 -9.23
CA ASN A 85 10.00 -20.04 -10.30
C ASN A 85 10.34 -21.53 -10.16
N ARG A 86 9.57 -22.23 -9.33
CA ARG A 86 9.71 -23.63 -8.93
C ARG A 86 8.32 -24.25 -8.81
N PRO A 87 8.21 -25.59 -8.71
CA PRO A 87 6.96 -26.23 -8.30
C PRO A 87 6.41 -25.56 -7.02
N ASP A 88 5.09 -25.47 -6.91
CA ASP A 88 4.37 -24.86 -5.78
C ASP A 88 4.55 -23.35 -5.55
N ALA A 89 5.20 -22.61 -6.45
CA ALA A 89 5.28 -21.15 -6.36
C ALA A 89 3.88 -20.48 -6.24
N TRP A 90 2.91 -20.98 -7.01
CA TRP A 90 1.51 -20.56 -6.98
C TRP A 90 0.84 -20.78 -5.61
N ARG A 91 1.29 -21.80 -4.86
CA ARG A 91 0.72 -22.19 -3.58
C ARG A 91 1.19 -21.27 -2.47
N TYR A 92 2.47 -20.88 -2.48
CA TYR A 92 3.07 -20.01 -1.46
C TYR A 92 2.86 -18.50 -1.71
N CYS A 93 2.61 -18.10 -2.96
CA CYS A 93 2.32 -16.73 -3.39
C CYS A 93 0.99 -16.64 -4.13
N ASN A 94 -0.07 -17.20 -3.53
CA ASN A 94 -1.41 -17.16 -4.09
C ASN A 94 -2.01 -15.74 -3.99
N HIS A 95 -2.92 -15.42 -4.89
CA HIS A 95 -3.57 -14.12 -5.12
C HIS A 95 -5.12 -14.24 -5.06
N ILE A 96 -5.65 -15.18 -4.25
CA ILE A 96 -7.11 -15.40 -4.10
C ILE A 96 -7.68 -14.86 -2.77
N TYR A 97 -6.85 -14.21 -1.97
CA TYR A 97 -7.17 -13.83 -0.58
C TYR A 97 -7.08 -12.32 -0.37
N ASP A 98 -7.55 -11.55 -1.36
CA ASP A 98 -7.23 -10.12 -1.47
C ASP A 98 -7.76 -9.28 -0.31
N LEU A 99 -8.97 -9.60 0.18
CA LEU A 99 -9.60 -8.97 1.35
C LEU A 99 -8.96 -9.32 2.71
N MET A 100 -8.01 -10.27 2.76
CA MET A 100 -7.40 -10.70 4.03
C MET A 100 -6.17 -9.86 4.43
N ALA A 101 -5.61 -9.11 3.47
CA ALA A 101 -4.51 -8.18 3.67
C ALA A 101 -3.24 -8.83 4.26
N CYS A 102 -2.33 -7.99 4.78
CA CYS A 102 -0.96 -8.38 5.07
C CYS A 102 -0.78 -9.47 6.11
N ARG A 103 -1.27 -9.25 7.33
CA ARG A 103 -0.99 -10.14 8.48
C ARG A 103 -1.53 -11.55 8.29
N TRP A 104 -2.57 -11.70 7.48
CA TRP A 104 -3.20 -12.98 7.22
C TRP A 104 -2.52 -13.73 6.07
N ASN A 105 -2.28 -13.08 4.93
CA ASN A 105 -1.63 -13.71 3.77
C ASN A 105 -0.12 -13.93 3.98
N ILE A 106 0.53 -12.95 4.61
CA ILE A 106 1.97 -12.86 4.78
C ILE A 106 2.31 -12.68 6.26
N PRO A 107 2.15 -13.73 7.10
CA PRO A 107 2.48 -13.63 8.52
C PRO A 107 3.98 -13.33 8.68
N ALA A 108 4.28 -12.25 9.42
CA ALA A 108 5.64 -11.73 9.58
C ALA A 108 5.79 -10.84 10.82
N ASN A 109 6.99 -10.30 11.03
CA ASN A 109 7.23 -9.20 11.96
C ASN A 109 6.92 -7.85 11.26
N TYR A 110 6.23 -6.96 11.98
CA TYR A 110 5.86 -5.60 11.55
C TYR A 110 6.26 -4.56 12.61
N ALA A 111 7.17 -4.92 13.52
CA ALA A 111 7.67 -4.02 14.54
C ALA A 111 8.51 -2.88 13.93
N PRO A 112 8.75 -1.79 14.66
CA PRO A 112 9.70 -0.78 14.22
C PRO A 112 11.11 -1.36 14.02
N GLY A 113 11.77 -0.97 12.92
CA GLY A 113 13.13 -1.41 12.63
C GLY A 113 13.41 -1.64 11.15
N PHE A 114 14.69 -1.75 10.82
CA PHE A 114 15.16 -2.06 9.49
C PHE A 114 16.13 -3.22 9.61
N ASP A 115 15.76 -4.38 9.08
CA ASP A 115 16.62 -5.55 9.09
C ASP A 115 16.46 -6.42 7.85
N THR A 116 17.51 -7.22 7.62
CA THR A 116 17.50 -8.35 6.71
C THR A 116 17.82 -9.60 7.51
N CYS A 117 17.02 -10.64 7.33
CA CYS A 117 17.15 -11.91 8.04
C CYS A 117 17.11 -13.07 7.04
N THR A 118 17.77 -14.16 7.41
CA THR A 118 17.44 -15.46 6.82
C THR A 118 16.17 -16.01 7.46
N GLY A 119 15.35 -16.75 6.71
CA GLY A 119 14.13 -17.34 7.24
C GLY A 119 13.83 -18.69 6.61
N ASP A 120 13.18 -19.55 7.40
CA ASP A 120 12.52 -20.75 6.89
C ASP A 120 11.18 -20.37 6.25
N ASP A 121 10.64 -21.24 5.41
CA ASP A 121 9.30 -21.07 4.85
C ASP A 121 8.21 -21.08 5.94
N VAL A 122 7.02 -20.60 5.56
CA VAL A 122 5.85 -20.75 6.42
C VAL A 122 5.54 -22.25 6.56
N PRO A 123 5.17 -22.74 7.75
CA PRO A 123 4.85 -24.16 7.94
C PRO A 123 3.69 -24.65 7.05
N LEU A 124 2.75 -23.75 6.75
CA LEU A 124 1.66 -23.96 5.81
C LEU A 124 1.46 -22.67 5.00
N PRO A 125 1.22 -22.78 3.68
CA PRO A 125 0.85 -21.65 2.83
C PRO A 125 -0.44 -20.94 3.27
N MET A 126 -0.66 -19.75 2.70
CA MET A 126 -1.86 -18.94 2.98
C MET A 126 -3.15 -19.72 2.69
N GLY A 127 -4.10 -19.65 3.63
CA GLY A 127 -5.37 -20.38 3.56
C GLY A 127 -5.32 -21.86 3.92
N GLU A 128 -4.14 -22.44 4.16
CA GLU A 128 -4.02 -23.84 4.55
C GLU A 128 -3.88 -24.03 6.07
N TYR A 129 -4.68 -24.94 6.62
CA TYR A 129 -4.75 -25.20 8.05
C TYR A 129 -4.70 -26.71 8.33
N LYS A 130 -3.85 -27.11 9.27
CA LYS A 130 -3.80 -28.49 9.75
C LYS A 130 -4.95 -28.75 10.73
N GLN A 131 -5.80 -29.71 10.38
CA GLN A 131 -6.91 -30.17 11.22
C GLN A 131 -6.43 -31.15 12.30
N ARG A 132 -7.31 -31.44 13.28
CA ARG A 132 -6.99 -32.33 14.41
C ARG A 132 -6.65 -33.76 13.97
N ASP A 133 -7.23 -34.21 12.86
CA ASP A 133 -6.96 -35.53 12.25
C ASP A 133 -5.66 -35.55 11.42
N GLY A 134 -4.96 -34.42 11.35
CA GLY A 134 -3.70 -34.27 10.61
C GLY A 134 -3.85 -33.89 9.15
N LYS A 135 -5.07 -33.83 8.60
CA LYS A 135 -5.31 -33.41 7.21
C LYS A 135 -5.13 -31.90 7.04
N ILE A 136 -4.81 -31.48 5.83
CA ILE A 136 -4.79 -30.07 5.45
C ILE A 136 -6.16 -29.68 4.91
N HIS A 137 -6.72 -28.63 5.49
CA HIS A 137 -7.94 -27.97 5.02
C HIS A 137 -7.57 -26.63 4.42
N THR A 138 -8.04 -26.38 3.21
CA THR A 138 -7.94 -25.07 2.54
C THR A 138 -9.21 -24.29 2.81
N TRP A 139 -9.07 -23.15 3.47
CA TRP A 139 -10.15 -22.19 3.68
C TRP A 139 -10.24 -21.26 2.48
N HIS A 140 -11.46 -20.97 2.01
CA HIS A 140 -11.66 -19.99 0.93
C HIS A 140 -12.29 -18.69 1.44
N GLN A 141 -11.91 -17.58 0.81
CA GLN A 141 -12.40 -16.26 1.19
C GLN A 141 -13.93 -16.19 1.16
N GLY A 142 -14.51 -15.71 2.27
CA GLY A 142 -15.96 -15.63 2.48
C GLY A 142 -16.54 -16.76 3.34
N GLU A 143 -15.80 -17.85 3.55
CA GLU A 143 -16.23 -18.92 4.46
C GLU A 143 -16.15 -18.49 5.93
N LYS A 144 -17.08 -19.01 6.75
CA LYS A 144 -17.17 -18.71 8.19
C LYS A 144 -16.99 -19.98 9.04
N PRO A 145 -16.29 -19.89 10.20
CA PRO A 145 -15.55 -18.72 10.67
C PRO A 145 -14.26 -18.51 9.86
N THR A 146 -13.87 -17.24 9.65
CA THR A 146 -12.58 -16.92 9.07
C THR A 146 -11.48 -17.32 10.05
N PRO A 147 -10.56 -18.22 9.69
CA PRO A 147 -9.47 -18.63 10.56
C PRO A 147 -8.50 -17.47 10.78
N GLY A 148 -7.80 -17.49 11.92
CA GLY A 148 -6.71 -16.55 12.18
C GLY A 148 -5.50 -16.78 11.28
N PRO A 149 -4.55 -15.83 11.23
CA PRO A 149 -3.34 -15.93 10.42
C PRO A 149 -2.52 -17.19 10.73
N GLY A 150 -1.87 -17.74 9.71
CA GLY A 150 -0.89 -18.81 9.86
C GLY A 150 0.34 -18.39 10.69
N LYS A 151 1.15 -19.35 11.11
CA LYS A 151 2.40 -19.04 11.81
C LYS A 151 3.43 -18.50 10.81
N PRO A 152 4.18 -17.45 11.16
CA PRO A 152 5.29 -16.99 10.33
C PRO A 152 6.40 -18.05 10.26
N GLY A 153 7.19 -17.99 9.19
CA GLY A 153 8.45 -18.72 9.09
C GLY A 153 9.43 -18.33 10.20
N LYS A 154 10.33 -19.24 10.58
CA LYS A 154 11.32 -18.95 11.63
C LYS A 154 12.45 -18.10 11.05
N ILE A 155 12.69 -16.94 11.65
CA ILE A 155 13.80 -16.05 11.28
C ILE A 155 15.10 -16.40 12.00
N LYS A 156 16.23 -16.18 11.32
CA LYS A 156 17.59 -16.50 11.76
C LYS A 156 18.55 -15.42 11.22
N LYS A 157 19.69 -15.22 11.88
CA LYS A 157 20.82 -14.39 11.40
C LYS A 157 20.40 -12.98 10.94
N CYS A 158 19.60 -12.28 11.73
CA CYS A 158 19.15 -10.94 11.42
C CYS A 158 20.29 -9.90 11.51
N GLN A 159 20.33 -8.99 10.55
CA GLN A 159 21.27 -7.89 10.47
C GLN A 159 20.51 -6.59 10.27
N LYS A 160 20.85 -5.56 11.04
CA LYS A 160 20.26 -4.23 10.86
C LYS A 160 20.74 -3.62 9.54
N ILE A 161 19.83 -2.98 8.83
CA ILE A 161 20.15 -2.24 7.59
C ILE A 161 19.77 -0.78 7.76
N ALA A 162 20.35 0.09 6.93
CA ALA A 162 19.91 1.48 6.87
C ALA A 162 18.50 1.56 6.26
N PRO A 163 17.68 2.56 6.63
CA PRO A 163 16.39 2.79 5.99
C PRO A 163 16.55 2.93 4.47
N PRO A 164 15.67 2.33 3.66
CA PRO A 164 15.67 2.53 2.22
C PRO A 164 15.61 4.02 1.91
N GLY A 165 16.55 4.47 1.08
CA GLY A 165 16.62 5.86 0.70
C GLY A 165 17.34 6.81 1.65
N ALA A 166 17.93 6.30 2.74
CA ALA A 166 18.86 7.09 3.56
C ALA A 166 20.07 7.63 2.76
N SER A 167 20.42 6.98 1.64
CA SER A 167 21.48 7.40 0.73
C SER A 167 21.00 8.28 -0.42
N TYR A 168 19.69 8.53 -0.58
CA TYR A 168 19.22 9.49 -1.57
C TYR A 168 19.79 10.85 -1.19
N LYS A 169 20.64 11.43 -2.05
CA LYS A 169 20.94 12.85 -1.99
C LYS A 169 19.62 13.57 -2.24
N ILE A 170 18.91 13.94 -1.18
CA ILE A 170 17.87 14.96 -1.28
C ILE A 170 18.63 16.15 -1.85
N HIS A 171 18.45 16.45 -3.14
CA HIS A 171 18.72 17.79 -3.62
C HIS A 171 17.73 18.64 -2.82
N SER A 172 18.20 19.16 -1.69
CA SER A 172 17.54 20.25 -1.01
C SER A 172 17.37 21.29 -2.09
N LEU A 173 16.14 21.42 -2.61
CA LEU A 173 15.73 22.66 -3.22
C LEU A 173 16.09 23.69 -2.17
N LYS A 174 17.15 24.46 -2.43
CA LYS A 174 17.47 25.63 -1.64
C LYS A 174 16.23 26.52 -1.78
N ILE A 175 15.30 26.40 -0.85
CA ILE A 175 14.42 27.51 -0.53
C ILE A 175 15.39 28.50 0.08
N ALA A 176 15.99 29.33 -0.78
CA ALA A 176 16.77 30.44 -0.34
C ALA A 176 15.86 31.29 0.55
N ASP A 177 16.33 31.57 1.75
CA ASP A 177 15.76 32.57 2.63
C ASP A 177 15.51 33.86 1.85
N SER A 178 14.24 34.10 1.54
CA SER A 178 13.74 35.42 1.19
C SER A 178 12.46 35.67 1.96
N MET A 179 12.53 35.49 3.28
CA MET A 179 11.61 36.11 4.23
C MET A 179 12.31 37.27 4.94
N THR A 180 12.72 38.27 4.17
CA THR A 180 12.90 39.66 4.66
C THR A 180 12.72 40.63 3.50
N LYS A 181 11.46 40.81 3.09
CA LYS A 181 10.94 42.11 2.65
C LYS A 181 9.42 42.05 2.60
N GLN A 182 8.78 42.81 3.49
CA GLN A 182 7.36 43.11 3.39
C GLN A 182 7.06 43.72 2.00
N PRO A 183 5.94 43.37 1.35
CA PRO A 183 5.41 44.16 0.27
C PRO A 183 4.88 45.47 0.85
N GLU A 184 5.43 46.57 0.36
CA GLU A 184 4.97 47.93 0.61
C GLU A 184 3.53 48.06 0.07
N THR A 185 2.60 48.43 0.95
CA THR A 185 1.19 48.68 0.62
C THR A 185 1.06 49.86 -0.32
N GLN A 186 0.60 49.63 -1.56
CA GLN A 186 0.11 50.70 -2.43
C GLN A 186 -1.28 51.17 -1.94
N PRO A 187 -1.54 52.49 -1.90
CA PRO A 187 -2.83 53.04 -1.49
C PRO A 187 -3.92 52.72 -2.53
N PRO A 188 -5.18 52.52 -2.11
CA PRO A 188 -6.25 52.10 -3.00
C PRO A 188 -6.67 53.23 -3.95
N LEU A 189 -6.85 52.86 -5.22
CA LEU A 189 -7.42 53.70 -6.27
C LEU A 189 -8.91 53.92 -5.98
N VAL A 190 -9.32 55.18 -5.78
CA VAL A 190 -10.73 55.59 -5.64
C VAL A 190 -11.40 55.50 -7.01
N GLN A 191 -12.45 54.70 -7.15
CA GLN A 191 -13.39 54.78 -8.27
C GLN A 191 -14.76 55.22 -7.75
N GLU A 192 -15.27 56.30 -8.35
CA GLU A 192 -16.56 56.93 -8.04
C GLU A 192 -17.75 55.97 -8.29
N VAL A 193 -18.72 56.03 -7.38
CA VAL A 193 -20.01 55.34 -7.47
C VAL A 193 -21.06 56.33 -8.02
N PRO A 194 -21.75 56.06 -9.14
CA PRO A 194 -22.97 56.76 -9.47
C PRO A 194 -24.18 56.13 -8.78
N SER A 195 -25.08 57.01 -8.36
CA SER A 195 -26.22 56.84 -7.46
C SER A 195 -27.41 56.01 -8.01
N VAL A 196 -28.08 55.35 -7.06
CA VAL A 196 -29.33 54.58 -7.16
C VAL A 196 -30.55 55.43 -7.57
N SER A 197 -31.45 54.85 -8.37
CA SER A 197 -32.88 55.20 -8.39
C SER A 197 -33.77 53.96 -8.16
N LYS A 198 -34.83 54.15 -7.37
CA LYS A 198 -35.72 53.14 -6.75
C LYS A 198 -36.88 52.69 -7.67
N PRO A 199 -37.61 51.61 -7.32
CA PRO A 199 -38.33 50.73 -8.26
C PRO A 199 -39.81 51.09 -8.49
N ALA A 200 -40.40 50.53 -9.55
CA ALA A 200 -41.85 50.43 -9.75
C ALA A 200 -42.27 48.95 -9.86
N ILE A 201 -43.37 48.64 -9.18
CA ILE A 201 -44.01 47.32 -8.98
C ILE A 201 -45.12 47.13 -10.04
N ASN A 202 -45.28 45.91 -10.56
CA ASN A 202 -46.56 45.22 -10.82
C ASN A 202 -46.28 43.77 -11.30
N SER A 203 -46.54 42.76 -10.47
CA SER A 203 -47.67 41.79 -10.54
C SER A 203 -47.87 41.18 -11.94
N THR A 204 -47.71 39.87 -12.16
CA THR A 204 -48.70 38.83 -11.76
C THR A 204 -48.09 37.41 -11.72
N SER A 205 -48.55 36.63 -10.74
CA SER A 205 -48.96 35.19 -10.69
C SER A 205 -48.38 34.22 -11.75
N ALA A 206 -48.00 32.97 -11.47
CA ALA A 206 -48.60 32.00 -10.56
C ALA A 206 -47.64 30.82 -10.25
N SER A 207 -47.98 30.15 -9.15
CA SER A 207 -47.44 28.93 -8.53
C SER A 207 -47.58 27.68 -9.42
N VAL A 208 -46.81 26.62 -9.11
CA VAL A 208 -47.30 25.30 -8.65
C VAL A 208 -46.12 24.32 -8.44
N ILE A 209 -46.29 23.50 -7.41
CA ILE A 209 -45.45 22.47 -6.78
C ILE A 209 -45.89 21.06 -7.31
N GLU A 210 -45.10 20.02 -7.00
CA GLU A 210 -45.47 18.57 -6.96
C GLU A 210 -45.56 17.83 -8.30
N THR A 211 -45.26 16.52 -8.48
CA THR A 211 -44.96 15.36 -7.61
C THR A 211 -44.46 14.20 -8.50
N ALA A 212 -43.78 13.20 -7.92
CA ALA A 212 -43.63 11.85 -8.50
C ALA A 212 -44.97 11.07 -8.47
N PRO A 213 -45.16 10.01 -9.29
CA PRO A 213 -44.88 8.61 -8.88
C PRO A 213 -44.26 7.79 -10.05
N GLY A 214 -43.66 6.60 -9.95
CA GLY A 214 -43.97 5.40 -9.18
C GLY A 214 -44.54 4.30 -10.12
N ASN A 215 -43.86 3.15 -10.12
CA ASN A 215 -44.29 1.77 -10.45
C ASN A 215 -44.08 1.09 -11.82
N HIS A 216 -43.46 -0.10 -11.68
CA HIS A 216 -43.68 -1.42 -12.31
C HIS A 216 -43.68 -1.57 -13.84
N SER A 217 -42.68 -2.29 -14.35
CA SER A 217 -42.78 -3.73 -14.68
C SER A 217 -41.39 -4.34 -14.84
#